data_AF-A0A7L5FDV5-F1
#
_entry.id   AF-A0A7L5FDV5-F1
#
_cell.length_a   1.000
_cell.length_b   1.000
_cell.length_c   1.000
_cell.angle_alpha   90.00
_cell.angle_beta   90.00
_cell.angle_gamma   90.00
#
_symmetry.space_group_name_H-M   'P 1'
#
loop_
_entity.id
_entity.type
_entity.pdbx_description
1 polymer ?
#
loop_
_entity_poly.entity_id
_entity_poly.type
_entity_poly.pdbx_seq_one_letter_code
_entity_poly.pdbx_strand_id
1 'polypeptide(L)'
;MKNTILVLFTLVLLISCTSSNQNWSDLNKMNLYDFQGNTTDLNGIKKNWDKLMDRGDANLSSRSSITAFKTKKIKDNITKEEKLILIAFTDKEKMSGAKELISFKDGYKLSSNSVICIDCGFEFKGELANGNWICAENGEKIENCTRVSIAEN
;
A
#
# COMPACT_ATOMS: atom_id res chain seq x y z
N MET A 1 20.85 44.33 45.02
CA MET A 1 21.48 44.16 43.69
C MET A 1 20.86 42.93 43.04
N LYS A 2 20.07 43.14 41.98
CA LYS A 2 19.31 42.11 41.25
C LYS A 2 20.17 41.63 40.09
N ASN A 3 20.72 40.43 40.16
CA ASN A 3 21.41 39.80 39.02
C ASN A 3 20.56 38.64 38.50
N THR A 4 19.76 38.99 37.50
CA THR A 4 19.53 38.27 36.24
C THR A 4 20.09 36.84 36.18
N ILE A 5 19.32 35.86 36.65
CA ILE A 5 19.43 34.45 36.24
C ILE A 5 18.13 34.13 35.50
N LEU A 6 18.05 34.61 34.27
CA LEU A 6 17.03 34.22 33.30
C LEU A 6 17.78 34.07 31.97
N VAL A 7 17.31 33.19 31.10
CA VAL A 7 17.92 32.86 29.80
C VAL A 7 18.97 31.75 29.86
N LEU A 8 18.58 30.55 30.32
CA LEU A 8 19.24 29.31 29.87
C LEU A 8 18.26 28.13 29.72
N PHE A 9 17.01 28.40 29.34
CA PHE A 9 15.96 27.37 29.22
C PHE A 9 15.16 27.44 27.91
N THR A 10 15.71 28.06 26.86
CA THR A 10 15.03 28.29 25.58
C THR A 10 15.67 27.60 24.38
N LEU A 11 16.46 26.54 24.57
CA LEU A 11 17.18 25.88 23.46
C LEU A 11 16.88 24.38 23.26
N VAL A 12 15.73 23.87 23.72
CA VAL A 12 15.43 22.42 23.62
C VAL A 12 14.14 22.08 22.83
N LEU A 13 13.37 23.04 22.32
CA LEU A 13 12.06 22.73 21.71
C LEU A 13 11.93 23.05 20.21
N LEU A 14 13.03 23.31 19.50
CA LEU A 14 13.03 23.43 18.05
C LEU A 14 13.60 22.18 17.35
N ILE A 15 13.29 20.99 17.88
CA ILE A 15 13.21 19.80 17.02
C ILE A 15 11.92 19.98 16.21
N SER A 16 11.96 20.92 15.27
CA SER A 16 11.00 21.03 14.19
C SER A 16 11.08 19.71 13.47
N CYS A 17 10.13 18.82 13.80
CA CYS A 17 9.84 17.63 13.05
C CYS A 17 9.52 18.10 11.64
N THR A 18 10.52 18.12 10.77
CA THR A 18 10.33 18.32 9.34
C THR A 18 9.52 17.12 8.91
N SER A 19 8.20 17.29 8.89
CA SER A 19 7.30 16.45 8.12
C SER A 19 7.76 16.59 6.69
N SER A 20 8.70 15.72 6.31
CA SER A 20 9.13 15.57 4.94
C SER A 20 7.84 15.32 4.17
N ASN A 21 7.48 16.28 3.32
CA ASN A 21 6.46 16.10 2.28
C ASN A 21 7.06 15.12 1.28
N GLN A 22 7.22 13.87 1.71
CA GLN A 22 7.76 12.81 0.88
C GLN A 22 6.72 12.60 -0.21
N ASN A 23 7.12 12.92 -1.44
CA ASN A 23 6.24 12.80 -2.58
C ASN A 23 6.09 11.31 -2.92
N TRP A 24 5.07 10.68 -2.32
CA TRP A 24 4.81 9.25 -2.48
C TRP A 24 4.41 8.85 -3.90
N SER A 25 4.20 9.81 -4.81
CA SER A 25 3.78 9.51 -6.19
C SER A 25 4.91 9.00 -7.07
N ASP A 26 6.18 9.26 -6.73
CA ASP A 26 7.33 8.84 -7.53
C ASP A 26 7.93 7.54 -6.99
N LEU A 27 7.29 6.43 -7.36
CA LEU A 27 7.69 5.07 -6.95
C LEU A 27 9.15 4.74 -7.30
N ASN A 28 9.70 5.30 -8.38
CA ASN A 28 11.07 5.02 -8.82
C ASN A 28 12.13 5.64 -7.89
N LYS A 29 11.74 6.56 -7.00
CA LYS A 29 12.61 7.16 -6.00
C LYS A 29 12.51 6.47 -4.63
N MET A 30 11.68 5.45 -4.48
CA MET A 30 11.51 4.75 -3.21
C MET A 30 12.45 3.55 -3.12
N ASN A 31 13.05 3.37 -1.96
CA ASN A 31 13.66 2.09 -1.61
C ASN A 31 12.54 1.12 -1.25
N LEU A 32 12.36 0.08 -2.07
CA LEU A 32 11.31 -0.91 -1.90
C LEU A 32 11.92 -2.23 -1.42
N TYR A 33 11.17 -2.89 -0.56
CA TYR A 33 11.51 -4.18 0.02
C TYR A 33 10.36 -5.17 -0.19
N ASP A 34 10.68 -6.41 -0.53
CA ASP A 34 9.70 -7.51 -0.56
C ASP A 34 9.20 -7.86 0.86
N PHE A 35 8.22 -8.76 0.99
CA PHE A 35 7.65 -9.09 2.30
C PHE A 35 8.69 -9.67 3.28
N GLN A 36 9.74 -10.32 2.76
CA GLN A 36 10.85 -10.90 3.50
C GLN A 36 11.87 -9.84 3.95
N GLY A 37 11.80 -8.63 3.38
CA GLY A 37 12.69 -7.50 3.70
C GLY A 37 13.92 -7.40 2.82
N ASN A 38 13.96 -8.12 1.69
CA ASN A 38 15.00 -8.00 0.68
C ASN A 38 14.69 -6.82 -0.24
N THR A 39 15.73 -6.10 -0.69
CA THR A 39 15.56 -5.01 -1.65
C THR A 39 14.93 -5.52 -2.95
N THR A 40 13.98 -4.77 -3.49
CA THR A 40 13.28 -5.08 -4.73
C THR A 40 13.01 -3.82 -5.54
N ASP A 41 12.62 -3.98 -6.80
CA ASP A 41 12.17 -2.90 -7.68
C ASP A 41 10.77 -3.22 -8.22
N LEU A 42 10.17 -2.29 -8.98
CA LEU A 42 8.84 -2.49 -9.55
C LEU A 42 8.75 -3.71 -10.48
N ASN A 43 9.84 -4.08 -11.15
CA ASN A 43 9.88 -5.26 -12.01
C ASN A 43 9.87 -6.57 -11.18
N GLY A 44 10.59 -6.59 -10.06
CA GLY A 44 10.60 -7.68 -9.09
C GLY A 44 9.22 -7.85 -8.45
N ILE A 45 8.59 -6.74 -8.04
CA ILE A 45 7.23 -6.73 -7.51
C ILE A 45 6.25 -7.27 -8.55
N LYS A 46 6.33 -6.80 -9.81
CA LYS A 46 5.51 -7.29 -10.91
C LYS A 46 5.64 -8.81 -11.08
N LYS A 47 6.87 -9.32 -11.18
CA LYS A 47 7.13 -10.77 -11.33
C LYS A 47 6.57 -11.59 -10.18
N ASN A 48 6.67 -11.09 -8.94
CA ASN A 48 6.13 -11.80 -7.79
C ASN A 48 4.60 -11.81 -7.82
N TRP A 49 3.98 -10.68 -8.17
CA TRP A 49 2.54 -10.59 -8.26
C TRP A 49 1.95 -11.46 -9.36
N ASP A 50 2.56 -11.46 -10.55
CA ASP A 50 2.13 -12.29 -11.67
C ASP A 50 2.16 -13.79 -11.25
N LYS A 51 3.18 -14.22 -10.50
CA LYS A 51 3.24 -15.58 -9.91
C LYS A 51 2.13 -15.84 -8.89
N LEU A 52 1.72 -14.84 -8.11
CA LEU A 52 0.63 -14.99 -7.14
C LEU A 52 -0.72 -15.13 -7.85
N MET A 53 -0.93 -14.37 -8.92
CA MET A 53 -2.12 -14.49 -9.78
C MET A 53 -2.18 -15.86 -10.46
N ASP A 54 -1.03 -16.41 -10.86
CA ASP A 54 -0.96 -17.76 -11.45
C ASP A 54 -1.23 -18.89 -10.43
N ARG A 55 -0.99 -18.65 -9.13
CA ARG A 55 -1.25 -19.62 -8.04
C ARG A 55 -2.66 -19.52 -7.47
N GLY A 56 -3.26 -18.33 -7.53
CA GLY A 56 -4.58 -18.03 -7.00
C GLY A 56 -5.68 -18.43 -7.98
N ASP A 57 -6.18 -19.66 -7.82
CA ASP A 57 -7.41 -20.17 -8.42
C ASP A 57 -7.36 -20.45 -9.94
N ALA A 58 -7.54 -21.72 -10.32
CA ALA A 58 -7.52 -22.16 -11.72
C ALA A 58 -8.64 -21.55 -12.59
N ASN A 59 -9.62 -20.89 -11.96
CA ASN A 59 -10.72 -20.19 -12.63
C ASN A 59 -10.41 -18.70 -12.94
N LEU A 60 -9.27 -18.17 -12.51
CA LEU A 60 -8.75 -16.85 -12.91
C LEU A 60 -8.10 -16.90 -14.32
N SER A 61 -8.57 -17.82 -15.17
CA SER A 61 -7.95 -18.45 -16.35
C SER A 61 -7.68 -17.56 -17.57
N SER A 62 -7.18 -16.36 -17.34
CA SER A 62 -6.46 -15.58 -18.33
C SER A 62 -5.26 -14.99 -17.61
N ARG A 63 -4.05 -15.30 -18.05
CA ARG A 63 -2.84 -14.62 -17.55
C ARG A 63 -3.06 -13.11 -17.67
N SER A 64 -3.19 -12.41 -16.55
CA SER A 64 -3.20 -10.94 -16.51
C SER A 64 -1.80 -10.48 -16.16
N SER A 65 -1.30 -9.49 -16.88
CA SER A 65 -0.02 -8.85 -16.57
C SER A 65 -0.29 -7.49 -15.95
N ILE A 66 0.51 -7.14 -14.94
CA ILE A 66 0.51 -5.76 -14.42
C ILE A 66 0.97 -4.79 -15.52
N THR A 67 0.18 -3.73 -15.75
CA THR A 67 0.45 -2.66 -16.72
C THR A 67 0.98 -1.40 -16.05
N ALA A 68 0.53 -1.11 -14.83
CA ALA A 68 0.93 0.08 -14.10
C ALA A 68 0.86 -0.11 -12.58
N PHE A 69 1.65 0.68 -11.88
CA PHE A 69 1.59 0.83 -10.42
C PHE A 69 1.22 2.25 -10.04
N LYS A 70 0.51 2.39 -8.93
CA LYS A 70 0.20 3.69 -8.32
C LYS A 70 0.20 3.57 -6.81
N THR A 71 0.64 4.60 -6.11
CA THR A 71 0.48 4.70 -4.66
C THR A 71 -0.78 5.49 -4.31
N LYS A 72 -1.41 5.12 -3.20
CA LYS A 72 -2.54 5.86 -2.64
C LYS A 72 -2.48 5.78 -1.12
N LYS A 73 -2.89 6.84 -0.44
CA LYS A 73 -3.26 6.75 0.98
C LYS A 73 -4.73 6.38 1.07
N ILE A 74 -5.03 5.33 1.84
CA ILE A 74 -6.39 4.96 2.21
C ILE A 74 -6.53 5.03 3.73
N LYS A 75 -7.76 5.10 4.22
CA LYS A 75 -8.06 5.10 5.64
C LYS A 75 -8.75 3.79 5.97
N ASP A 76 -8.27 3.07 6.98
CA ASP A 76 -8.96 1.87 7.46
C ASP A 76 -10.36 2.25 7.95
N ASN A 77 -11.38 1.52 7.48
CA ASN A 77 -12.78 1.83 7.76
C ASN A 77 -13.13 1.66 9.24
N ILE A 78 -12.40 0.83 9.99
CA ILE A 78 -12.65 0.55 11.41
C ILE A 78 -11.68 1.35 12.27
N THR A 79 -10.37 1.17 12.09
CA THR A 79 -9.37 1.79 12.99
C THR A 79 -9.16 3.26 12.70
N LYS A 80 -9.60 3.74 11.52
CA LYS A 80 -9.40 5.11 11.04
C LYS A 80 -7.92 5.48 10.83
N GLU A 81 -7.01 4.51 10.86
CA GLU A 81 -5.61 4.73 10.56
C GLU A 81 -5.39 4.98 9.06
N GLU A 82 -4.53 5.94 8.72
CA GLU A 82 -4.07 6.13 7.35
C GLU A 82 -3.01 5.09 6.99
N LYS A 83 -3.17 4.44 5.83
CA LYS A 83 -2.26 3.44 5.30
C LYS A 83 -1.82 3.83 3.90
N LEU A 84 -0.52 3.72 3.62
CA LEU A 84 0.01 3.86 2.26
C LEU A 84 -0.10 2.51 1.56
N ILE A 85 -0.64 2.50 0.35
CA ILE A 85 -0.84 1.27 -0.42
C ILE A 85 -0.21 1.39 -1.80
N LEU A 86 0.25 0.26 -2.33
CA LEU A 86 0.66 0.08 -3.71
C LEU A 86 -0.47 -0.62 -4.46
N ILE A 87 -1.03 0.05 -5.45
CA ILE A 87 -2.06 -0.45 -6.35
C ILE A 87 -1.39 -0.94 -7.63
N ALA A 88 -1.72 -2.15 -8.06
CA ALA A 88 -1.34 -2.74 -9.32
C ALA A 88 -2.56 -2.79 -10.25
N PHE A 89 -2.45 -2.16 -11.42
CA PHE A 89 -3.42 -2.25 -12.50
C PHE A 89 -2.99 -3.33 -13.49
N THR A 90 -3.95 -4.06 -14.04
CA THR A 90 -3.66 -5.13 -15.01
C THR A 90 -4.10 -4.74 -16.42
N ASP A 91 -3.75 -5.57 -17.40
CA ASP A 91 -4.22 -5.50 -18.78
C ASP A 91 -5.67 -5.95 -18.96
N LYS A 92 -6.23 -6.65 -17.97
CA LYS A 92 -7.66 -6.94 -17.91
C LYS A 92 -8.40 -5.77 -17.31
N GLU A 93 -9.34 -5.25 -18.09
CA GLU A 93 -10.30 -4.28 -17.57
C GLU A 93 -10.99 -4.84 -16.32
N LYS A 94 -11.19 -3.97 -15.32
CA LYS A 94 -11.85 -4.29 -14.04
C LYS A 94 -11.11 -5.28 -13.13
N MET A 95 -9.83 -5.54 -13.38
CA MET A 95 -8.98 -6.30 -12.46
C MET A 95 -7.83 -5.43 -11.95
N SER A 96 -7.78 -5.26 -10.63
CA SER A 96 -6.74 -4.51 -9.94
C SER A 96 -6.42 -5.13 -8.58
N GLY A 97 -5.20 -4.94 -8.09
CA GLY A 97 -4.78 -5.45 -6.81
C GLY A 97 -4.08 -4.41 -5.96
N ALA A 98 -3.95 -4.67 -4.65
CA ALA A 98 -3.18 -3.81 -3.76
C ALA A 98 -2.53 -4.55 -2.59
N LYS A 99 -1.42 -3.94 -2.14
CA LYS A 99 -0.65 -4.30 -0.94
C LYS A 99 -0.43 -3.05 -0.11
N GLU A 100 -0.30 -3.21 1.20
CA GLU A 100 0.14 -2.13 2.06
C GLU A 100 1.66 -1.93 1.90
N LEU A 101 2.08 -0.67 1.94
CA LEU A 101 3.47 -0.25 2.04
C LEU A 101 3.74 0.13 3.50
N ILE A 102 4.48 -0.72 4.20
CA ILE A 102 4.82 -0.56 5.62
C ILE A 102 6.20 0.09 5.72
N SER A 103 6.32 1.17 6.49
CA SER A 103 7.62 1.82 6.71
C SER A 103 8.66 0.81 7.21
N PHE A 104 9.81 0.75 6.54
CA PHE A 104 10.86 -0.22 6.84
C PHE A 104 12.22 0.31 6.43
N LYS A 105 13.16 0.37 7.40
CA LYS A 105 14.49 0.96 7.21
C LYS A 105 14.37 2.39 6.63
N ASP A 106 14.98 2.63 5.49
CA ASP A 106 15.02 3.88 4.73
C ASP A 106 13.95 3.93 3.61
N GLY A 107 12.99 3.01 3.62
CA GLY A 107 11.97 2.90 2.58
C GLY A 107 10.72 2.16 3.03
N TYR A 108 10.17 1.34 2.13
CA TYR A 108 8.89 0.65 2.32
C TYR A 108 8.98 -0.84 2.03
N LYS A 109 8.43 -1.62 2.93
CA LYS A 109 8.25 -3.06 2.77
C LYS A 109 6.82 -3.36 2.34
N LEU A 110 6.66 -4.24 1.37
CA LEU A 110 5.34 -4.77 1.00
C LEU A 110 4.77 -5.65 2.12
N SER A 111 3.48 -5.52 2.41
CA SER A 111 2.78 -6.46 3.28
C SER A 111 2.70 -7.86 2.66
N SER A 112 2.76 -8.88 3.50
CA SER A 112 2.51 -10.27 3.10
C SER A 112 1.08 -10.47 2.60
N ASN A 113 0.13 -9.67 3.09
CA ASN A 113 -1.26 -9.69 2.67
C ASN A 113 -1.48 -8.82 1.44
N SER A 114 -2.27 -9.33 0.50
CA SER A 114 -2.72 -8.60 -0.69
C SER A 114 -4.18 -8.89 -1.00
N VAL A 115 -4.76 -8.00 -1.80
CA VAL A 115 -6.09 -8.18 -2.37
C VAL A 115 -6.06 -8.01 -3.88
N ILE A 116 -6.91 -8.75 -4.55
CA ILE A 116 -7.26 -8.55 -5.95
C ILE A 116 -8.78 -8.40 -6.02
N CYS A 117 -9.23 -7.34 -6.68
CA CYS A 117 -10.62 -7.03 -6.93
C CYS A 117 -10.88 -7.20 -8.43
N ILE A 118 -11.84 -8.07 -8.76
CA ILE A 118 -12.21 -8.46 -10.13
C ILE A 118 -13.67 -8.10 -10.35
N ASP A 119 -13.98 -7.44 -11.47
CA ASP A 119 -15.33 -7.00 -11.85
C ASP A 119 -15.98 -6.02 -10.86
N CYS A 120 -15.16 -5.30 -10.09
CA CYS A 120 -15.62 -4.31 -9.10
C CYS A 120 -15.77 -2.89 -9.69
N GLY A 121 -15.56 -2.74 -11.00
CA GLY A 121 -15.52 -1.45 -11.71
C GLY A 121 -14.14 -1.16 -12.30
N PHE A 122 -14.02 -0.04 -13.02
CA PHE A 122 -12.77 0.35 -13.70
C PHE A 122 -11.71 0.94 -12.75
N GLU A 123 -12.14 1.46 -11.61
CA GLU A 123 -11.25 1.97 -10.57
C GLU A 123 -10.93 0.88 -9.55
N PHE A 124 -9.80 1.05 -8.85
CA PHE A 124 -9.47 0.19 -7.71
C PHE A 124 -10.46 0.42 -6.55
N LYS A 125 -11.15 -0.64 -6.14
CA LYS A 125 -12.17 -0.66 -5.06
C LYS A 125 -11.74 -1.45 -3.82
N GLY A 126 -10.45 -1.66 -3.62
CA GLY A 126 -9.98 -2.31 -2.40
C GLY A 126 -9.95 -1.35 -1.22
N GLU A 127 -10.48 -1.81 -0.09
CA GLU A 127 -10.53 -1.07 1.18
C GLU A 127 -9.99 -1.93 2.32
N LEU A 128 -9.63 -1.29 3.44
CA LEU A 128 -9.20 -1.97 4.66
C LEU A 128 -10.29 -1.84 5.73
N ALA A 129 -10.57 -2.95 6.41
CA ALA A 129 -11.43 -2.99 7.59
C ALA A 129 -10.71 -3.78 8.69
N ASN A 130 -10.21 -3.06 9.70
CA ASN A 130 -9.42 -3.61 10.80
C ASN A 130 -8.19 -4.41 10.29
N GLY A 131 -7.44 -3.81 9.36
CA GLY A 131 -6.26 -4.42 8.73
C GLY A 131 -6.56 -5.51 7.70
N ASN A 132 -7.83 -5.86 7.48
CA ASN A 132 -8.23 -6.87 6.50
C ASN A 132 -8.70 -6.22 5.20
N TRP A 133 -8.25 -6.78 4.09
CA TRP A 133 -8.68 -6.31 2.78
C TRP A 133 -10.07 -6.79 2.40
N ILE A 134 -10.87 -5.86 1.88
CA ILE A 134 -12.16 -6.09 1.25
C ILE A 134 -12.20 -5.44 -0.13
N CYS A 135 -13.08 -5.90 -1.01
CA CYS A 135 -13.45 -5.16 -2.23
C CYS A 135 -14.84 -4.58 -2.00
N ALA A 136 -14.93 -3.26 -1.87
CA ALA A 136 -16.11 -2.56 -1.42
C ALA A 136 -16.13 -1.13 -1.97
N GLU A 137 -17.29 -0.50 -1.89
CA GLU A 137 -17.44 0.93 -2.12
C GLU A 137 -18.06 1.57 -0.88
N ASN A 138 -17.26 2.36 -0.17
CA ASN A 138 -17.63 2.98 1.10
C ASN A 138 -18.03 1.93 2.16
N GLY A 139 -17.32 0.80 2.20
CA GLY A 139 -17.60 -0.32 3.08
C GLY A 139 -18.74 -1.23 2.65
N GLU A 140 -19.48 -0.89 1.58
CA GLU A 140 -20.56 -1.72 1.06
C GLU A 140 -20.05 -2.72 0.02
N LYS A 141 -20.57 -3.95 0.07
CA LYS A 141 -20.21 -4.99 -0.90
C LYS A 141 -20.71 -4.61 -2.29
N ILE A 142 -19.83 -4.68 -3.28
CA ILE A 142 -20.18 -4.46 -4.68
C ILE A 142 -20.77 -5.75 -5.27
N GLU A 143 -21.88 -5.65 -5.99
CA GLU A 143 -22.49 -6.80 -6.68
C GLU A 143 -21.58 -7.32 -7.80
N ASN A 144 -21.51 -8.64 -7.98
CA ASN A 144 -20.66 -9.32 -9.00
C ASN A 144 -19.15 -9.07 -8.86
N CYS A 145 -18.71 -8.38 -7.81
CA CYS A 145 -17.31 -8.17 -7.49
C CYS A 145 -16.73 -9.40 -6.78
N THR A 146 -15.64 -9.93 -7.33
CA THR A 146 -14.89 -11.04 -6.73
C THR A 146 -13.65 -10.52 -6.02
N ARG A 147 -13.51 -10.92 -4.74
CA ARG A 147 -12.32 -10.63 -3.93
C ARG A 147 -11.45 -11.88 -3.85
N VAL A 148 -10.20 -11.75 -4.24
CA VAL A 148 -9.17 -12.77 -4.00
C VAL A 148 -8.17 -12.21 -2.98
N SER A 149 -8.09 -12.83 -1.81
CA SER A 149 -7.11 -12.49 -0.79
C SER A 149 -5.95 -13.48 -0.87
N ILE A 150 -4.74 -12.94 -0.95
CA ILE A 150 -3.52 -13.74 -1.05
C ILE A 150 -2.61 -13.37 0.11
N ALA A 151 -2.23 -14.36 0.89
CA ALA A 151 -1.23 -14.26 1.94
C ALA A 151 0.06 -14.96 1.46
N GLU A 152 1.18 -14.25 1.48
CA GLU A 152 2.50 -14.82 1.24
C GLU A 152 3.02 -15.49 2.53
N ASN A 153 3.45 -16.75 2.40
CA ASN A 153 4.08 -17.55 3.46
C ASN A 153 5.60 -17.57 3.30
#